data_AF-A0A3D0DJ53-F1
#
_entry.id   AF-A0A3D0DJ53-F1
#
_cell.length_a   1.000
_cell.length_b   1.000
_cell.length_c   1.000
_cell.angle_alpha   90.00
_cell.angle_beta   90.00
_cell.angle_gamma   90.00
#
_symmetry.space_group_name_H-M   'P 1'
#
loop_
_entity.id
_entity.type
_entity.pdbx_description
1 polymer ?
#
loop_
_entity_poly.entity_id
_entity_poly.type
_entity_poly.pdbx_seq_one_letter_code
_entity_poly.pdbx_strand_id
1 'polypeptide(L)'
;MSIYVTYGASYILRYYYTEHCATLYLLRYMNKGENDEGKLVTYPRTDSCYLTDDMGDTAADLIKAVRSTFSFIPGVIEEPDIGRVLNSKKVSDHHAIIPTAEITKADLNSLDDGEKKILYMTAARLLEAVSGPYRYLSQRVVFECAGAEFTAKGSSTIDPGWKMFEDTLRSIYKTEKEEDTEDETSLPDIREGEVFEKVDGKVTEHFTKPPFRYTESSLLSAMEKAGTEDMDSDVERKGLGTPATRADIIEKLVKDGFVKREKKNLIPTDNGIRLITILPDNIKSAKLTAEWENTLSQIAKGEAVYDDFISGITGMVQELVRTYHSVSDEDRNLFSRGDVLGRCPNCGGDVVKGIYGFYCRNKCSMNLKSAMGIVLSEAQLKNLLDGKRILVKGIKKKKGDGTFNAYLTPDGIVDYCYKKQDGTEASGKQFKFKMDFQKNK
;
A
#
# COMPACT_ATOMS: atom_id res chain seq x y z
N MET A 1 -44.01 6.95 20.09
CA MET A 1 -43.38 6.27 18.94
C MET A 1 -43.48 7.18 17.74
N SER A 2 -42.39 7.36 16.99
CA SER A 2 -42.35 8.18 15.77
C SER A 2 -41.58 7.45 14.68
N ILE A 3 -42.02 7.61 13.43
CA ILE A 3 -41.43 6.95 12.26
C ILE A 3 -40.94 8.01 11.29
N TYR A 4 -39.68 7.91 10.90
CA TYR A 4 -39.07 8.76 9.89
C TYR A 4 -38.73 7.91 8.68
N VAL A 5 -39.25 8.33 7.52
CA VAL A 5 -38.98 7.68 6.24
C VAL A 5 -38.31 8.69 5.33
N THR A 6 -37.13 8.35 4.83
CA THR A 6 -36.40 9.18 3.85
C THR A 6 -36.10 8.36 2.61
N TYR A 7 -36.19 9.04 1.45
CA TYR A 7 -35.77 8.49 0.18
C TYR A 7 -34.35 8.98 -0.11
N GLY A 8 -33.42 8.06 -0.26
CA GLY A 8 -32.03 8.36 -0.57
C GLY A 8 -31.69 8.05 -2.02
N ALA A 9 -30.78 8.84 -2.59
CA ALA A 9 -30.13 8.56 -3.86
C ALA A 9 -28.62 8.74 -3.69
N SER A 10 -27.83 7.73 -4.07
CA SER A 10 -26.37 7.83 -4.07
C SER A 10 -25.79 7.57 -5.46
N TYR A 11 -24.67 8.23 -5.73
CA TYR A 11 -23.94 8.20 -6.99
C TYR A 11 -22.50 7.81 -6.74
N ILE A 12 -21.90 7.05 -7.64
CA ILE A 12 -20.45 6.83 -7.61
C ILE A 12 -19.73 7.97 -8.34
N LEU A 13 -18.73 8.56 -7.68
CA LEU A 13 -17.92 9.65 -8.22
C LEU A 13 -16.41 9.38 -8.13
N ARG A 14 -15.99 8.26 -7.55
CA ARG A 14 -14.57 7.96 -7.31
C ARG A 14 -14.16 6.58 -7.80
N TYR A 15 -13.05 6.57 -8.53
CA TYR A 15 -12.32 5.39 -8.96
C TYR A 15 -11.40 4.94 -7.83
N TYR A 16 -11.61 3.75 -7.27
CA TYR A 16 -10.64 3.10 -6.40
C TYR A 16 -10.20 1.79 -7.05
N TYR A 17 -8.89 1.61 -7.18
CA TYR A 17 -8.26 0.32 -7.51
C TYR A 17 -7.70 -0.28 -6.22
N THR A 18 -7.57 -1.60 -6.14
CA THR A 18 -6.96 -2.29 -5.00
C THR A 18 -5.88 -3.24 -5.50
N GLU A 19 -4.73 -3.24 -4.80
CA GLU A 19 -3.42 -3.86 -5.15
C GLU A 19 -2.55 -3.08 -6.16
N HIS A 20 -1.93 -2.00 -5.69
CA HIS A 20 -1.57 -0.90 -6.59
C HIS A 20 -0.31 -1.10 -7.43
N CYS A 21 0.73 -1.81 -6.97
CA CYS A 21 1.91 -2.01 -7.83
C CYS A 21 1.62 -2.97 -8.98
N ALA A 22 0.91 -4.07 -8.71
CA ALA A 22 0.49 -5.02 -9.74
C ALA A 22 -0.58 -4.40 -10.65
N THR A 23 -1.60 -3.74 -10.09
CA THR A 23 -2.64 -3.07 -10.90
C THR A 23 -2.07 -1.95 -11.76
N LEU A 24 -1.20 -1.08 -11.22
CA LEU A 24 -0.58 -0.03 -12.01
C LEU A 24 0.37 -0.59 -13.06
N TYR A 25 1.06 -1.70 -12.78
CA TYR A 25 1.88 -2.40 -13.77
C TYR A 25 1.03 -2.92 -14.93
N LEU A 26 -0.06 -3.64 -14.62
CA LEU A 26 -0.97 -4.20 -15.62
C LEU A 26 -1.69 -3.11 -16.41
N LEU A 27 -2.12 -2.02 -15.76
CA LEU A 27 -2.68 -0.85 -16.43
C LEU A 27 -1.65 -0.19 -17.38
N ARG A 28 -0.39 -0.06 -16.96
CA ARG A 28 0.68 0.45 -17.85
C ARG A 28 0.94 -0.48 -19.02
N TYR A 29 0.86 -1.78 -18.79
CA TYR A 29 1.02 -2.77 -19.85
C TYR A 29 -0.13 -2.69 -20.86
N MET A 30 -1.39 -2.59 -20.39
CA MET A 30 -2.57 -2.42 -21.23
C MET A 30 -2.63 -1.05 -21.92
N ASN A 31 -1.92 -0.04 -21.42
CA ASN A 31 -1.76 1.27 -22.07
C ASN A 31 -0.58 1.30 -23.07
N LYS A 32 0.13 0.18 -23.26
CA LYS A 32 1.29 0.11 -24.16
C LYS A 32 0.83 -0.15 -25.61
N GLY A 33 1.09 0.81 -26.49
CA GLY A 33 0.76 0.75 -27.91
C GLY A 33 1.34 1.94 -28.67
N GLU A 34 1.59 1.80 -29.98
CA GLU A 34 2.02 2.90 -30.85
C GLU A 34 0.78 3.69 -31.31
N ASN A 35 0.79 5.02 -31.16
CA ASN A 35 -0.27 5.92 -31.64
C ASN A 35 -1.70 5.44 -31.33
N ASP A 36 -1.97 5.18 -30.05
CA ASP A 36 -3.25 4.68 -29.49
C ASP A 36 -3.72 3.29 -29.94
N GLU A 37 -3.15 2.73 -31.01
CA GLU A 37 -3.41 1.36 -31.44
C GLU A 37 -2.91 0.34 -30.41
N GLY A 38 -3.75 -0.64 -30.09
CA GLY A 38 -3.44 -1.68 -29.10
C GLY A 38 -3.52 -1.26 -27.63
N LYS A 39 -3.77 0.01 -27.32
CA LYS A 39 -3.99 0.46 -25.93
C LYS A 39 -5.41 0.11 -25.51
N LEU A 40 -5.61 -0.77 -24.53
CA LEU A 40 -6.94 -1.17 -24.05
C LEU A 40 -7.54 -0.22 -23.01
N VAL A 41 -6.68 0.54 -22.32
CA VAL A 41 -7.07 1.53 -21.32
C VAL A 41 -6.31 2.84 -21.55
N THR A 42 -6.87 3.94 -21.06
CA THR A 42 -6.25 5.27 -21.11
C THR A 42 -5.13 5.40 -20.09
N TYR A 43 -4.40 6.53 -20.12
CA TYR A 43 -3.17 6.69 -19.35
C TYR A 43 -3.39 6.51 -17.84
N PRO A 44 -2.70 5.55 -17.19
CA PRO A 44 -3.11 5.10 -15.85
C PRO A 44 -2.46 5.86 -14.69
N ARG A 45 -1.67 6.91 -14.95
CA ARG A 45 -1.13 7.79 -13.89
C ARG A 45 -1.89 9.11 -13.90
N THR A 46 -3.12 9.03 -13.41
CA THR A 46 -4.03 10.18 -13.29
C THR A 46 -4.67 10.17 -11.90
N ASP A 47 -4.90 11.35 -11.36
CA ASP A 47 -5.74 11.61 -10.18
C ASP A 47 -7.16 12.08 -10.56
N SER A 48 -7.40 12.33 -11.85
CA SER A 48 -8.71 12.75 -12.34
C SER A 48 -9.73 11.61 -12.28
N CYS A 49 -10.94 11.96 -11.85
CA CYS A 49 -12.13 11.11 -11.94
C CYS A 49 -13.10 11.60 -13.05
N TYR A 50 -12.68 12.56 -13.88
CA TYR A 50 -13.51 13.20 -14.90
C TYR A 50 -12.91 13.06 -16.30
N LEU A 51 -13.76 13.19 -17.30
CA LEU A 51 -13.46 13.37 -18.72
C LEU A 51 -13.58 14.86 -19.08
N THR A 52 -12.93 15.28 -20.16
CA THR A 52 -13.07 16.65 -20.67
C THR A 52 -14.40 16.82 -21.38
N ASP A 53 -14.90 18.06 -21.45
CA ASP A 53 -16.27 18.34 -21.92
C ASP A 53 -16.46 18.00 -23.41
N ASP A 54 -15.38 17.95 -24.19
CA ASP A 54 -15.37 17.56 -25.61
C ASP A 54 -15.43 16.05 -25.85
N MET A 55 -15.29 15.22 -24.81
CA MET A 55 -15.31 13.76 -24.93
C MET A 55 -16.73 13.16 -24.94
N GLY A 56 -17.80 13.95 -24.97
CA GLY A 56 -19.18 13.48 -24.83
C GLY A 56 -19.57 12.40 -25.84
N ASP A 57 -19.37 12.65 -27.13
CA ASP A 57 -19.68 11.69 -28.20
C ASP A 57 -18.79 10.44 -28.13
N THR A 58 -17.49 10.63 -27.86
CA THR A 58 -16.52 9.55 -27.66
C THR A 58 -16.92 8.64 -26.50
N ALA A 59 -17.36 9.21 -25.39
CA ALA A 59 -17.83 8.47 -24.23
C ALA A 59 -19.11 7.69 -24.55
N ALA A 60 -20.04 8.30 -25.30
CA ALA A 60 -21.28 7.63 -25.73
C ALA A 60 -20.99 6.39 -26.58
N ASP A 61 -20.09 6.50 -27.55
CA ASP A 61 -19.71 5.37 -28.40
C ASP A 61 -18.90 4.32 -27.65
N LEU A 62 -18.02 4.74 -26.74
CA LEU A 62 -17.28 3.83 -25.87
C LEU A 62 -18.21 3.02 -24.95
N ILE A 63 -19.26 3.64 -24.39
CA ILE A 63 -20.26 2.93 -23.57
C ILE A 63 -20.95 1.85 -24.40
N LYS A 64 -21.32 2.13 -25.65
CA LYS A 64 -21.89 1.13 -26.56
C LYS A 64 -20.90 -0.01 -26.83
N ALA A 65 -19.64 0.32 -27.08
CA ALA A 65 -18.57 -0.66 -27.30
C ALA A 65 -18.33 -1.54 -26.07
N VAL A 66 -18.29 -0.95 -24.88
CA VAL A 66 -18.17 -1.68 -23.60
C VAL A 66 -19.32 -2.66 -23.42
N ARG A 67 -20.56 -2.23 -23.68
CA ARG A 67 -21.75 -3.10 -23.57
C ARG A 67 -21.74 -4.26 -24.57
N SER A 68 -21.26 -4.04 -25.79
CA SER A 68 -21.19 -5.11 -26.79
C SER A 68 -20.06 -6.09 -26.48
N THR A 69 -18.87 -5.58 -26.13
CA THR A 69 -17.68 -6.38 -25.83
C THR A 69 -17.83 -7.18 -24.53
N PHE A 70 -18.41 -6.58 -23.50
CA PHE A 70 -18.60 -7.20 -22.18
C PHE A 70 -20.08 -7.51 -21.91
N SER A 71 -20.73 -8.18 -22.86
CA SER A 71 -22.17 -8.50 -22.82
C SER A 71 -22.60 -9.35 -21.62
N PHE A 72 -21.65 -9.99 -20.93
CA PHE A 72 -21.89 -10.73 -19.68
C PHE A 72 -22.01 -9.82 -18.45
N ILE A 73 -21.83 -8.50 -18.56
CA ILE A 73 -22.11 -7.53 -17.51
C ILE A 73 -23.61 -7.15 -17.62
N PRO A 74 -24.51 -7.81 -16.86
CA PRO A 74 -25.90 -7.40 -16.80
C PRO A 74 -26.03 -5.98 -16.25
N GLY A 75 -26.94 -5.23 -16.86
CA GLY A 75 -27.23 -3.84 -16.52
C GLY A 75 -27.65 -3.08 -17.77
N VAL A 76 -28.96 -2.93 -17.97
CA VAL A 76 -29.45 -2.08 -19.05
C VAL A 76 -29.34 -0.64 -18.56
N ILE A 77 -28.39 0.10 -19.11
CA ILE A 77 -28.44 1.55 -19.07
C ILE A 77 -29.35 1.96 -20.23
N GLU A 78 -30.62 2.25 -19.97
CA GLU A 78 -31.54 2.72 -21.00
C GLU A 78 -31.05 4.05 -21.57
N GLU A 79 -30.65 4.97 -20.69
CA GLU A 79 -30.10 6.29 -21.04
C GLU A 79 -28.89 6.60 -20.13
N PRO A 80 -27.64 6.52 -20.64
CA PRO A 80 -26.46 6.86 -19.84
C PRO A 80 -26.38 8.37 -19.61
N ASP A 81 -26.20 8.78 -18.35
CA ASP A 81 -25.99 10.17 -17.98
C ASP A 81 -24.49 10.52 -18.08
N ILE A 82 -24.05 10.72 -19.33
CA ILE A 82 -22.64 11.02 -19.65
C ILE A 82 -22.21 12.36 -19.05
N GLY A 83 -23.12 13.34 -18.95
CA GLY A 83 -22.82 14.67 -18.42
C GLY A 83 -22.23 14.66 -17.01
N ARG A 84 -22.49 13.59 -16.23
CA ARG A 84 -21.93 13.42 -14.88
C ARG A 84 -20.44 13.16 -14.84
N VAL A 85 -19.87 12.61 -15.91
CA VAL A 85 -18.43 12.35 -16.00
C VAL A 85 -17.69 13.45 -16.76
N LEU A 86 -18.38 14.39 -17.41
CA LEU A 86 -17.77 15.50 -18.14
C LEU A 86 -17.55 16.71 -17.23
N ASN A 87 -16.30 17.07 -16.99
CA ASN A 87 -15.95 18.31 -16.30
C ASN A 87 -14.48 18.71 -16.56
N SER A 88 -14.23 19.51 -17.60
CA SER A 88 -12.85 19.92 -17.95
C SER A 88 -12.14 20.64 -16.80
N LYS A 89 -12.86 21.34 -15.92
CA LYS A 89 -12.27 22.05 -14.77
C LYS A 89 -11.74 21.13 -13.68
N LYS A 90 -12.16 19.86 -13.68
CA LYS A 90 -11.74 18.83 -12.72
C LYS A 90 -10.84 17.77 -13.37
N VAL A 91 -10.42 18.00 -14.61
CA VAL A 91 -9.39 17.22 -15.28
C VAL A 91 -8.03 17.85 -14.99
N SER A 92 -7.09 17.05 -14.52
CA SER A 92 -5.70 17.46 -14.28
C SER A 92 -4.88 17.31 -15.57
N ASP A 93 -3.62 16.88 -15.50
CA ASP A 93 -2.77 16.61 -16.66
C ASP A 93 -3.36 15.51 -17.58
N HIS A 94 -4.17 14.61 -17.00
CA HIS A 94 -4.82 13.51 -17.70
C HIS A 94 -6.25 13.33 -17.21
N HIS A 95 -7.16 12.89 -18.09
CA HIS A 95 -8.53 12.52 -17.71
C HIS A 95 -8.57 11.16 -16.99
N ALA A 96 -9.76 10.71 -16.59
CA ALA A 96 -9.97 9.44 -15.88
C ALA A 96 -9.51 8.20 -16.67
N ILE A 97 -9.19 7.13 -15.94
CA ILE A 97 -8.86 5.82 -16.51
C ILE A 97 -10.15 5.16 -17.02
N ILE A 98 -10.25 4.99 -18.33
CA ILE A 98 -11.38 4.34 -19.02
C ILE A 98 -10.84 3.32 -20.04
N PRO A 99 -11.66 2.35 -20.47
CA PRO A 99 -11.31 1.55 -21.65
C PRO A 99 -11.16 2.44 -22.89
N THR A 100 -10.49 1.96 -23.93
CA THR A 100 -10.46 2.64 -25.24
C THR A 100 -11.37 1.91 -26.23
N ALA A 101 -11.55 2.47 -27.43
CA ALA A 101 -12.28 1.79 -28.52
C ALA A 101 -11.59 0.50 -29.00
N GLU A 102 -10.30 0.30 -28.70
CA GLU A 102 -9.52 -0.88 -29.15
C GLU A 102 -10.02 -2.19 -28.52
N ILE A 103 -10.77 -2.11 -27.41
CA ILE A 103 -11.43 -3.29 -26.81
C ILE A 103 -12.35 -4.04 -27.78
N THR A 104 -12.83 -3.38 -28.84
CA THR A 104 -13.69 -3.99 -29.86
C THR A 104 -12.91 -4.85 -30.87
N LYS A 105 -11.60 -4.60 -31.00
CA LYS A 105 -10.69 -5.30 -31.91
C LYS A 105 -9.82 -6.32 -31.20
N ALA A 106 -9.63 -6.16 -29.89
CA ALA A 106 -8.73 -6.98 -29.09
C ALA A 106 -9.24 -8.42 -28.93
N ASP A 107 -8.33 -9.39 -29.02
CA ASP A 107 -8.60 -10.75 -28.57
C ASP A 107 -8.54 -10.81 -27.05
N LEU A 108 -9.68 -10.59 -26.39
CA LEU A 108 -9.78 -10.63 -24.94
C LEU A 108 -9.38 -11.98 -24.33
N ASN A 109 -9.42 -13.09 -25.08
CA ASN A 109 -9.02 -14.38 -24.56
C ASN A 109 -7.51 -14.49 -24.36
N SER A 110 -6.73 -13.73 -25.14
CA SER A 110 -5.27 -13.67 -25.05
C SER A 110 -4.73 -12.98 -23.80
N LEU A 111 -5.56 -12.17 -23.13
CA LEU A 111 -5.21 -11.49 -21.89
C LEU A 111 -5.09 -12.48 -20.73
N ASP A 112 -4.16 -12.22 -19.81
CA ASP A 112 -4.08 -12.99 -18.57
C ASP A 112 -5.25 -12.66 -17.61
N ASP A 113 -5.43 -13.49 -16.58
CA ASP A 113 -6.54 -13.33 -15.64
C ASP A 113 -6.53 -11.99 -14.89
N GLY A 114 -5.35 -11.44 -14.60
CA GLY A 114 -5.18 -10.15 -13.94
C GLY A 114 -5.55 -8.99 -14.87
N GLU A 115 -5.07 -9.04 -16.11
CA GLU A 115 -5.40 -8.06 -17.16
C GLU A 115 -6.91 -8.03 -17.42
N LYS A 116 -7.53 -9.20 -17.62
CA LYS A 116 -8.98 -9.34 -17.79
C LYS A 116 -9.74 -8.71 -16.62
N LYS A 117 -9.36 -9.04 -15.39
CA LYS A 117 -9.99 -8.50 -14.18
C LYS A 117 -9.93 -6.97 -14.14
N ILE A 118 -8.77 -6.39 -14.40
CA ILE A 118 -8.60 -4.94 -14.39
C ILE A 118 -9.39 -4.29 -15.51
N LEU A 119 -9.34 -4.83 -16.73
CA LEU A 119 -10.11 -4.29 -17.85
C LEU A 119 -11.62 -4.33 -17.56
N TYR A 120 -12.11 -5.43 -16.98
CA TYR A 120 -13.52 -5.59 -16.61
C TYR A 120 -13.92 -4.62 -15.49
N MET A 121 -13.08 -4.45 -14.47
CA MET A 121 -13.32 -3.47 -13.40
C MET A 121 -13.37 -2.05 -13.97
N THR A 122 -12.45 -1.68 -14.86
CA THR A 122 -12.42 -0.36 -15.51
C THR A 122 -13.69 -0.14 -16.36
N ALA A 123 -14.12 -1.15 -17.12
CA ALA A 123 -15.32 -1.10 -17.93
C ALA A 123 -16.60 -0.99 -17.08
N ALA A 124 -16.75 -1.84 -16.06
CA ALA A 124 -17.87 -1.79 -15.13
C ALA A 124 -17.94 -0.45 -14.40
N ARG A 125 -16.80 0.10 -13.97
CA ARG A 125 -16.75 1.41 -13.29
C ARG A 125 -17.21 2.56 -14.19
N LEU A 126 -16.87 2.54 -15.48
CA LEU A 126 -17.40 3.50 -16.46
C LEU A 126 -18.93 3.39 -16.54
N LEU A 127 -19.48 2.17 -16.63
CA LEU A 127 -20.92 1.93 -16.65
C LEU A 127 -21.60 2.41 -15.36
N GLU A 128 -21.03 2.13 -14.19
CA GLU A 128 -21.53 2.60 -12.89
C GLU A 128 -21.60 4.14 -12.84
N ALA A 129 -20.57 4.82 -13.33
CA ALA A 129 -20.46 6.29 -13.26
C ALA A 129 -21.56 7.00 -14.07
N VAL A 130 -21.98 6.42 -15.20
CA VAL A 130 -23.03 6.95 -16.08
C VAL A 130 -24.40 6.32 -15.83
N SER A 131 -24.51 5.42 -14.86
CA SER A 131 -25.77 4.77 -14.49
C SER A 131 -26.62 5.62 -13.54
N GLY A 132 -27.91 5.27 -13.48
CA GLY A 132 -28.85 5.86 -12.53
C GLY A 132 -28.43 5.67 -11.06
N PRO A 133 -28.95 6.52 -10.16
CA PRO A 133 -28.62 6.43 -8.74
C PRO A 133 -29.12 5.13 -8.13
N TYR A 134 -28.40 4.62 -7.13
CA TYR A 134 -28.96 3.66 -6.19
C TYR A 134 -30.03 4.36 -5.34
N ARG A 135 -31.28 3.89 -5.41
CA ARG A 135 -32.40 4.43 -4.64
C ARG A 135 -32.82 3.45 -3.57
N TYR A 136 -32.97 3.95 -2.36
CA TYR A 136 -33.35 3.16 -1.20
C TYR A 136 -34.32 3.90 -0.31
N LEU A 137 -35.14 3.13 0.40
CA LEU A 137 -35.93 3.59 1.51
C LEU A 137 -35.07 3.47 2.77
N SER A 138 -34.92 4.54 3.53
CA SER A 138 -34.36 4.47 4.88
C SER A 138 -35.46 4.75 5.89
N GLN A 139 -35.57 3.85 6.87
CA GLN A 139 -36.56 3.92 7.93
C GLN A 139 -35.84 4.02 9.28
N ARG A 140 -36.25 5.00 10.08
CA ARG A 140 -35.86 5.11 11.48
C ARG A 140 -37.13 5.09 12.32
N VAL A 141 -37.23 4.12 13.22
CA VAL A 141 -38.35 3.96 14.14
C VAL A 141 -37.86 4.18 15.56
N VAL A 142 -38.54 5.08 16.29
CA VAL A 142 -38.26 5.35 17.70
C VAL A 142 -39.37 4.75 18.55
N PHE A 143 -39.03 3.72 19.33
CA PHE A 143 -39.92 3.07 20.28
C PHE A 143 -39.73 3.67 21.67
N GLU A 144 -40.81 3.67 22.46
CA GLU A 144 -40.76 3.98 23.87
C GLU A 144 -41.15 2.72 24.65
N CYS A 145 -40.33 2.32 25.61
CA CYS A 145 -40.60 1.19 26.48
C CYS A 145 -40.15 1.53 27.90
N ALA A 146 -41.07 1.43 28.87
CA ALA A 146 -40.84 1.78 30.28
C ALA A 146 -40.21 3.18 30.50
N GLY A 147 -40.59 4.17 29.67
CA GLY A 147 -40.06 5.54 29.73
C GLY A 147 -38.66 5.73 29.14
N ALA A 148 -38.09 4.71 28.50
CA ALA A 148 -36.83 4.78 27.77
C ALA A 148 -37.06 4.69 26.25
N GLU A 149 -36.24 5.40 25.48
CA GLU A 149 -36.28 5.39 24.01
C GLU A 149 -35.35 4.33 23.43
N PHE A 150 -35.85 3.60 22.43
CA PHE A 150 -35.09 2.63 21.64
C PHE A 150 -35.22 3.00 20.16
N THR A 151 -34.13 2.90 19.40
CA THR A 151 -34.13 3.20 17.97
C THR A 151 -33.84 1.93 17.17
N ALA A 152 -34.70 1.64 16.18
CA ALA A 152 -34.40 0.71 15.11
C ALA A 152 -34.18 1.49 13.81
N LYS A 153 -33.21 1.05 13.03
CA LYS A 153 -32.96 1.54 11.68
C LYS A 153 -33.03 0.38 10.71
N GLY A 154 -33.46 0.67 9.50
CA GLY A 154 -33.31 -0.26 8.40
C GLY A 154 -33.41 0.44 7.06
N SER A 155 -33.04 -0.29 6.03
CA SER A 155 -33.17 0.19 4.66
C SER A 155 -33.61 -0.92 3.73
N SER A 156 -34.25 -0.53 2.64
CA SER A 156 -34.63 -1.44 1.56
C SER A 156 -34.33 -0.81 0.22
N THR A 157 -33.74 -1.60 -0.68
CA THR A 157 -33.47 -1.18 -2.05
C THR A 157 -34.78 -1.00 -2.81
N ILE A 158 -34.98 0.20 -3.37
CA ILE A 158 -36.09 0.51 -4.30
C ILE A 158 -35.62 0.29 -5.73
N ASP A 159 -34.42 0.79 -6.04
CA ASP A 159 -33.78 0.66 -7.35
C ASP A 159 -32.28 0.47 -7.13
N PRO A 160 -31.68 -0.64 -7.59
CA PRO A 160 -30.26 -0.88 -7.40
C PRO A 160 -29.37 0.15 -8.12
N GLY A 161 -29.85 0.79 -9.20
CA GLY A 161 -29.06 1.76 -9.97
C GLY A 161 -27.66 1.24 -10.29
N TRP A 162 -26.64 2.07 -10.07
CA TRP A 162 -25.22 1.70 -10.25
C TRP A 162 -24.77 0.48 -9.41
N LYS A 163 -25.38 0.17 -8.25
CA LYS A 163 -24.96 -0.98 -7.42
C LYS A 163 -25.15 -2.32 -8.13
N MET A 164 -26.00 -2.42 -9.15
CA MET A 164 -26.20 -3.66 -9.90
C MET A 164 -24.92 -4.17 -10.58
N PHE A 165 -24.05 -3.26 -11.03
CA PHE A 165 -22.78 -3.61 -11.67
C PHE A 165 -21.79 -4.16 -10.64
N GLU A 166 -21.80 -3.59 -9.43
CA GLU A 166 -20.96 -4.04 -8.32
C GLU A 166 -21.37 -5.44 -7.84
N ASP A 167 -22.68 -5.67 -7.66
CA ASP A 167 -23.25 -6.98 -7.33
C ASP A 167 -22.92 -8.04 -8.40
N THR A 168 -22.95 -7.63 -9.66
CA THR A 168 -22.59 -8.47 -10.82
C THR A 168 -21.13 -8.88 -10.77
N LEU A 169 -20.21 -7.93 -10.57
CA LEU A 169 -18.78 -8.21 -10.44
C LEU A 169 -18.51 -9.16 -9.27
N ARG A 170 -19.18 -8.94 -8.12
CA ARG A 170 -19.07 -9.83 -6.96
C ARG A 170 -19.53 -11.24 -7.28
N SER A 171 -20.63 -11.40 -8.01
CA SER A 171 -21.16 -12.70 -8.44
C SER A 171 -20.18 -13.42 -9.39
N ILE A 172 -19.66 -12.72 -10.40
CA ILE A 172 -18.71 -13.29 -11.38
C ILE A 172 -17.43 -13.77 -10.69
N TYR A 173 -16.89 -12.96 -9.78
CA TYR A 173 -15.62 -13.26 -9.11
C TYR A 173 -15.76 -13.96 -7.77
N LYS A 174 -16.99 -14.31 -7.36
CA LYS A 174 -17.32 -14.98 -6.11
C LYS A 174 -16.68 -14.29 -4.89
N THR A 175 -16.74 -12.97 -4.87
CA THR A 175 -16.27 -12.19 -3.73
C THR A 175 -17.42 -11.96 -2.76
N GLU A 176 -17.16 -12.17 -1.46
CA GLU A 176 -18.16 -11.92 -0.43
C GLU A 176 -18.42 -10.42 -0.32
N LYS A 177 -19.67 -10.05 -0.04
CA LYS A 177 -19.99 -8.70 0.44
C LYS A 177 -19.34 -8.61 1.82
N GLU A 178 -18.43 -7.65 2.04
CA GLU A 178 -18.08 -7.30 3.42
C GLU A 178 -19.41 -6.90 4.08
N GLU A 179 -19.67 -7.37 5.31
CA GLU A 179 -20.89 -6.99 6.04
C GLU A 179 -20.97 -5.46 6.09
N ASP A 180 -21.75 -4.89 5.18
CA ASP A 180 -22.13 -3.49 5.24
C ASP A 180 -22.89 -3.30 6.56
N THR A 181 -22.70 -2.12 7.14
CA THR A 181 -23.25 -1.70 8.43
C THR A 181 -24.70 -2.14 8.65
N GLU A 182 -25.09 -2.33 9.92
CA GLU A 182 -26.43 -2.76 10.42
C GLU A 182 -27.66 -2.17 9.70
N ASP A 183 -27.50 -1.08 8.95
CA ASP A 183 -28.51 -0.35 8.19
C ASP A 183 -29.04 -1.05 6.92
N GLU A 184 -28.44 -2.13 6.38
CA GLU A 184 -29.00 -2.86 5.19
C GLU A 184 -30.15 -3.83 5.52
N THR A 185 -30.55 -3.95 6.78
CA THR A 185 -31.66 -4.83 7.16
C THR A 185 -32.99 -4.12 6.91
N SER A 186 -33.93 -4.73 6.19
CA SER A 186 -35.27 -4.15 6.04
C SER A 186 -36.06 -4.29 7.34
N LEU A 187 -36.67 -3.19 7.80
CA LEU A 187 -37.62 -3.27 8.90
C LEU A 187 -38.95 -3.84 8.40
N PRO A 188 -39.72 -4.54 9.26
CA PRO A 188 -41.09 -4.87 8.94
C PRO A 188 -41.94 -3.59 8.81
N ASP A 189 -43.09 -3.71 8.17
CA ASP A 189 -44.07 -2.62 8.14
C ASP A 189 -44.54 -2.29 9.55
N ILE A 190 -44.25 -1.08 10.03
CA ILE A 190 -44.62 -0.56 11.35
C ILE A 190 -45.41 0.72 11.15
N ARG A 191 -46.47 0.94 11.95
CA ARG A 191 -47.31 2.15 11.88
C ARG A 191 -47.15 3.01 13.12
N GLU A 192 -47.21 4.33 12.96
CA GLU A 192 -47.19 5.24 14.10
C GLU A 192 -48.37 4.95 15.05
N GLY A 193 -48.11 4.90 16.35
CA GLY A 193 -49.09 4.51 17.38
C GLY A 193 -49.31 3.01 17.57
N GLU A 194 -48.68 2.14 16.76
CA GLU A 194 -48.70 0.69 16.98
C GLU A 194 -48.03 0.29 18.31
N VAL A 195 -48.64 -0.66 19.03
CA VAL A 195 -48.20 -1.12 20.35
C VAL A 195 -47.79 -2.58 20.24
N PHE A 196 -46.55 -2.88 20.65
CA PHE A 196 -46.02 -4.24 20.67
C PHE A 196 -46.08 -4.80 22.10
N GLU A 197 -46.90 -5.83 22.30
CA GLU A 197 -46.99 -6.55 23.58
C GLU A 197 -45.94 -7.65 23.66
N LYS A 198 -45.54 -8.02 24.90
CA LYS A 198 -44.61 -9.14 25.17
C LYS A 198 -43.22 -8.96 24.54
N VAL A 199 -42.63 -7.77 24.75
CA VAL A 199 -41.24 -7.49 24.39
C VAL A 199 -40.27 -8.10 25.40
N ASP A 200 -39.31 -8.87 24.89
CA ASP A 200 -38.18 -9.41 25.66
C ASP A 200 -36.99 -8.46 25.60
N GLY A 201 -36.38 -8.21 26.76
CA GLY A 201 -35.13 -7.46 26.87
C GLY A 201 -33.94 -8.40 27.07
N LYS A 202 -32.85 -8.16 26.34
CA LYS A 202 -31.58 -8.86 26.55
C LYS A 202 -30.47 -7.87 26.83
N VAL A 203 -29.69 -8.11 27.87
CA VAL A 203 -28.44 -7.40 28.11
C VAL A 203 -27.36 -8.02 27.23
N THR A 204 -26.74 -7.20 26.38
CA THR A 204 -25.60 -7.60 25.55
C THR A 204 -24.33 -6.93 26.05
N GLU A 205 -23.25 -7.69 26.09
CA GLU A 205 -21.92 -7.18 26.45
C GLU A 205 -21.15 -6.87 25.17
N HIS A 206 -20.63 -5.65 25.08
CA HIS A 206 -19.83 -5.18 23.95
C HIS A 206 -18.48 -4.68 24.45
N PHE A 207 -17.43 -5.02 23.72
CA PHE A 207 -16.07 -4.56 23.99
C PHE A 207 -15.65 -3.57 22.91
N THR A 208 -14.95 -2.51 23.30
CA THR A 208 -14.28 -1.64 22.34
C THR A 208 -13.24 -2.46 21.58
N LYS A 209 -13.18 -2.26 20.27
CA LYS A 209 -12.15 -2.87 19.42
C LYS A 209 -11.06 -1.84 19.18
N PRO A 210 -9.77 -2.22 19.22
CA PRO A 210 -8.71 -1.33 18.78
C PRO A 210 -8.89 -0.99 17.29
N PRO A 211 -8.37 0.15 16.82
CA PRO A 211 -8.38 0.48 15.40
C PRO A 211 -7.81 -0.65 14.54
N PHE A 212 -8.41 -0.88 13.37
CA PHE A 212 -7.89 -1.85 12.42
C PHE A 212 -6.49 -1.45 11.96
N ARG A 213 -5.63 -2.45 11.76
CA ARG A 213 -4.33 -2.20 11.15
C ARG A 213 -4.51 -1.81 9.70
N TYR A 214 -3.61 -0.97 9.20
CA TYR A 214 -3.60 -0.62 7.80
C TYR A 214 -3.34 -1.85 6.92
N THR A 215 -4.17 -2.02 5.91
CA THR A 215 -3.88 -2.72 4.66
C THR A 215 -3.22 -1.75 3.68
N GLU A 216 -2.73 -2.23 2.53
CA GLU A 216 -2.25 -1.32 1.47
C GLU A 216 -3.34 -0.35 1.00
N SER A 217 -4.56 -0.85 0.78
CA SER A 217 -5.68 -0.01 0.33
C SER A 217 -6.05 1.08 1.34
N SER A 218 -6.15 0.72 2.61
CA SER A 218 -6.48 1.69 3.67
C SER A 218 -5.33 2.66 3.95
N LEU A 219 -4.07 2.25 3.81
CA LEU A 219 -2.93 3.17 3.92
C LEU A 219 -2.90 4.17 2.76
N LEU A 220 -3.14 3.72 1.53
CA LEU A 220 -3.21 4.60 0.36
C LEU A 220 -4.35 5.62 0.49
N SER A 221 -5.52 5.18 0.93
CA SER A 221 -6.64 6.08 1.21
C SER A 221 -6.33 7.07 2.34
N ALA A 222 -5.55 6.64 3.35
CA ALA A 222 -5.06 7.55 4.37
C ALA A 222 -4.05 8.57 3.80
N MET A 223 -3.12 8.13 2.93
CA MET A 223 -2.15 9.02 2.28
C MET A 223 -2.85 10.08 1.40
N GLU A 224 -3.95 9.74 0.72
CA GLU A 224 -4.76 10.70 -0.06
C GLU A 224 -5.36 11.84 0.78
N LYS A 225 -5.61 11.61 2.07
CA LYS A 225 -6.35 12.51 2.95
C LYS A 225 -5.48 13.10 4.07
N ALA A 226 -4.25 12.63 4.24
CA ALA A 226 -3.45 12.99 5.39
C ALA A 226 -3.03 14.48 5.32
N GLY A 227 -3.22 15.21 6.41
CA GLY A 227 -2.81 16.61 6.52
C GLY A 227 -3.67 17.60 5.73
N THR A 228 -4.88 17.19 5.30
CA THR A 228 -5.78 18.03 4.51
C THR A 228 -6.87 18.69 5.35
N GLU A 229 -6.82 18.58 6.69
CA GLU A 229 -7.92 19.05 7.56
C GLU A 229 -8.16 20.56 7.43
N ASP A 230 -7.12 21.33 7.16
CA ASP A 230 -7.16 22.80 7.02
C ASP A 230 -7.13 23.27 5.56
N MET A 231 -7.29 22.36 4.58
CA MET A 231 -7.22 22.70 3.15
C MET A 231 -8.61 22.85 2.54
N ASP A 232 -8.80 23.89 1.73
CA ASP A 232 -10.05 24.12 0.99
C ASP A 232 -10.42 22.91 0.13
N SER A 233 -11.73 22.65 -0.03
CA SER A 233 -12.26 21.52 -0.82
C SER A 233 -11.70 21.46 -2.24
N ASP A 234 -11.35 22.62 -2.79
CA ASP A 234 -11.05 22.82 -4.20
C ASP A 234 -9.56 22.73 -4.55
N VAL A 235 -8.69 22.48 -3.55
CA VAL A 235 -7.27 22.20 -3.80
C VAL A 235 -7.15 20.87 -4.57
N GLU A 236 -6.63 20.94 -5.80
CA GLU A 236 -6.48 19.79 -6.71
C GLU A 236 -5.59 18.69 -6.15
N ARG A 237 -4.44 19.06 -5.54
CA ARG A 237 -3.49 18.11 -4.97
C ARG A 237 -3.53 18.14 -3.44
N LYS A 238 -4.03 17.04 -2.88
CA LYS A 238 -4.20 16.83 -1.44
C LYS A 238 -3.51 15.56 -0.98
N GLY A 239 -3.09 15.56 0.27
CA GLY A 239 -2.46 14.41 0.91
C GLY A 239 -0.96 14.28 0.61
N LEU A 240 -0.44 13.08 0.81
CA LEU A 240 0.97 12.74 0.67
C LEU A 240 1.25 12.09 -0.68
N GLY A 241 2.11 12.70 -1.48
CA GLY A 241 2.51 12.17 -2.79
C GLY A 241 1.39 12.18 -3.83
N THR A 242 1.70 11.68 -5.02
CA THR A 242 0.77 11.50 -6.14
C THR A 242 0.39 10.02 -6.28
N PRO A 243 -0.67 9.66 -7.04
CA PRO A 243 -1.07 8.26 -7.20
C PRO A 243 0.08 7.32 -7.60
N ALA A 244 1.00 7.80 -8.43
CA ALA A 244 2.16 7.01 -8.86
C ALA A 244 3.19 6.80 -7.74
N THR A 245 3.45 7.80 -6.90
CA THR A 245 4.52 7.73 -5.90
C THR A 245 4.09 7.02 -4.62
N ARG A 246 2.80 7.06 -4.26
CA ARG A 246 2.29 6.44 -3.03
C ARG A 246 2.54 4.93 -2.97
N ALA A 247 2.22 4.23 -4.05
CA ALA A 247 2.45 2.78 -4.15
C ALA A 247 3.95 2.45 -4.06
N ASP A 248 4.79 3.20 -4.78
CA ASP A 248 6.24 3.03 -4.76
C ASP A 248 6.85 3.32 -3.36
N ILE A 249 6.29 4.27 -2.60
CA ILE A 249 6.68 4.56 -1.22
C ILE A 249 6.38 3.36 -0.31
N ILE A 250 5.20 2.76 -0.42
CA ILE A 250 4.83 1.57 0.39
C ILE A 250 5.79 0.42 0.09
N GLU A 251 6.08 0.15 -1.19
CA GLU A 251 7.05 -0.88 -1.56
C GLU A 251 8.45 -0.59 -1.03
N LYS A 252 8.87 0.68 -1.08
CA LYS A 252 10.17 1.09 -0.52
C LYS A 252 10.23 0.86 0.99
N LEU A 253 9.18 1.20 1.73
CA LEU A 253 9.10 0.94 3.18
C LEU A 253 9.22 -0.56 3.51
N VAL A 254 8.62 -1.42 2.68
CA VAL A 254 8.73 -2.89 2.84
C VAL A 254 10.12 -3.38 2.47
N LYS A 255 10.64 -2.95 1.31
CA LYS A 255 11.97 -3.33 0.79
C LYS A 255 13.10 -2.92 1.74
N ASP A 256 13.01 -1.72 2.30
CA ASP A 256 14.01 -1.17 3.24
C ASP A 256 13.85 -1.76 4.65
N GLY A 257 12.80 -2.56 4.89
CA GLY A 257 12.59 -3.33 6.12
C GLY A 257 12.00 -2.54 7.28
N PHE A 258 11.33 -1.41 7.01
CA PHE A 258 10.61 -0.62 8.02
C PHE A 258 9.18 -1.11 8.26
N VAL A 259 8.59 -1.73 7.24
CA VAL A 259 7.25 -2.34 7.29
C VAL A 259 7.33 -3.78 6.78
N LYS A 260 6.49 -4.66 7.30
CA LYS A 260 6.32 -6.03 6.79
C LYS A 260 4.85 -6.31 6.48
N ARG A 261 4.62 -7.20 5.52
CA ARG A 261 3.29 -7.71 5.17
C ARG A 261 2.99 -8.94 6.02
N GLU A 262 1.89 -8.89 6.76
CA GLU A 262 1.33 -10.04 7.48
C GLU A 262 -0.10 -10.27 7.00
N LYS A 263 -0.30 -11.28 6.14
CA LYS A 263 -1.53 -11.44 5.36
C LYS A 263 -1.83 -10.14 4.59
N LYS A 264 -3.01 -9.55 4.79
CA LYS A 264 -3.42 -8.27 4.17
C LYS A 264 -2.93 -7.02 4.92
N ASN A 265 -2.33 -7.18 6.11
CA ASN A 265 -1.98 -6.06 6.98
C ASN A 265 -0.52 -5.64 6.81
N LEU A 266 -0.28 -4.34 6.89
CA LEU A 266 1.03 -3.71 6.97
C LEU A 266 1.39 -3.47 8.45
N ILE A 267 2.51 -4.05 8.88
CA ILE A 267 2.97 -3.99 10.26
C ILE A 267 4.31 -3.28 10.33
N PRO A 268 4.49 -2.25 11.18
CA PRO A 268 5.80 -1.66 11.38
C PRO A 268 6.76 -2.69 12.00
N THR A 269 7.98 -2.74 11.52
CA THR A 269 9.06 -3.52 12.14
C THR A 269 9.65 -2.74 13.31
N ASP A 270 10.46 -3.40 14.14
CA ASP A 270 11.20 -2.73 15.22
C ASP A 270 12.07 -1.58 14.67
N ASN A 271 12.64 -1.76 13.48
CA ASN A 271 13.41 -0.71 12.81
C ASN A 271 12.53 0.48 12.39
N GLY A 272 11.31 0.22 11.88
CA GLY A 272 10.35 1.27 11.55
C GLY A 272 9.93 2.07 12.79
N ILE A 273 9.66 1.38 13.89
CA ILE A 273 9.31 2.01 15.18
C ILE A 273 10.47 2.85 15.71
N ARG A 274 11.71 2.33 15.67
CA ARG A 274 12.90 3.07 16.11
C ARG A 274 13.13 4.30 15.24
N LEU A 275 13.00 4.18 13.93
CA LEU A 275 13.15 5.29 13.00
C LEU A 275 12.16 6.42 13.32
N ILE A 276 10.86 6.12 13.39
CA ILE A 276 9.86 7.17 13.66
C ILE A 276 10.03 7.79 15.05
N THR A 277 10.59 7.05 16.01
CA THR A 277 10.90 7.56 17.35
C THR A 277 12.00 8.63 17.32
N ILE A 278 13.06 8.41 16.55
CA ILE A 278 14.23 9.32 16.53
C ILE A 278 14.08 10.53 15.61
N LEU A 279 13.18 10.46 14.63
CA LEU A 279 13.05 11.55 13.66
C LEU A 279 12.55 12.82 14.39
N PRO A 280 12.87 14.03 13.89
CA PRO A 280 12.25 15.27 14.36
C PRO A 280 10.75 15.32 14.03
N ASP A 281 9.92 15.92 14.89
CA ASP A 281 8.46 15.93 14.68
C ASP A 281 8.01 16.68 13.43
N ASN A 282 8.72 17.75 13.06
CA ASN A 282 8.42 18.51 11.86
C ASN A 282 8.53 17.65 10.58
N ILE A 283 9.52 16.75 10.49
CA ILE A 283 9.68 15.88 9.30
C ILE A 283 8.75 14.66 9.29
N LYS A 284 8.08 14.36 10.41
CA LYS A 284 7.03 13.34 10.49
C LYS A 284 5.65 13.91 10.14
N SER A 285 5.53 15.23 10.02
CA SER A 285 4.26 15.91 9.86
C SER A 285 3.68 15.68 8.47
N ALA A 286 2.54 14.99 8.43
CA ALA A 286 1.76 14.84 7.20
C ALA A 286 1.27 16.20 6.69
N LYS A 287 0.89 17.10 7.61
CA LYS A 287 0.46 18.46 7.29
C LYS A 287 1.54 19.25 6.55
N LEU A 288 2.77 19.26 7.06
CA LEU A 288 3.89 19.95 6.40
C LEU A 288 4.11 19.42 4.97
N THR A 289 4.01 18.11 4.80
CA THR A 289 4.19 17.48 3.48
C THR A 289 3.04 17.83 2.54
N ALA A 290 1.79 17.85 3.02
CA ALA A 290 0.64 18.27 2.23
C ALA A 290 0.77 19.73 1.79
N GLU A 291 1.21 20.62 2.69
CA GLU A 291 1.50 22.03 2.37
C GLU A 291 2.52 22.15 1.23
N TRP A 292 3.60 21.37 1.27
CA TRP A 292 4.60 21.34 0.18
C TRP A 292 4.03 20.83 -1.14
N GLU A 293 3.22 19.77 -1.14
CA GLU A 293 2.57 19.26 -2.36
C GLU A 293 1.63 20.32 -2.96
N ASN A 294 0.91 21.07 -2.13
CA ASN A 294 0.10 22.20 -2.58
C ASN A 294 0.96 23.33 -3.17
N THR A 295 2.06 23.72 -2.50
CA THR A 295 2.97 24.73 -3.04
C THR A 295 3.61 24.30 -4.37
N LEU A 296 3.98 23.03 -4.52
CA LEU A 296 4.46 22.49 -5.80
C LEU A 296 3.40 22.61 -6.90
N SER A 297 2.13 22.38 -6.56
CA SER A 297 1.00 22.58 -7.48
C SER A 297 0.85 24.05 -7.87
N GLN A 298 0.96 24.98 -6.92
CA GLN A 298 0.89 26.43 -7.18
C GLN A 298 2.05 26.89 -8.05
N ILE A 299 3.27 26.37 -7.83
CA ILE A 299 4.44 26.66 -8.68
C ILE A 299 4.18 26.20 -10.12
N ALA A 300 3.62 25.00 -10.32
CA ALA A 300 3.28 24.51 -11.66
C ALA A 300 2.26 25.38 -12.39
N LYS A 301 1.37 26.05 -11.64
CA LYS A 301 0.38 27.02 -12.15
C LYS A 301 0.92 28.44 -12.30
N GLY A 302 2.14 28.72 -11.84
CA GLY A 302 2.72 30.07 -11.80
C GLY A 302 2.16 30.96 -10.69
N GLU A 303 1.51 30.39 -9.67
CA GLU A 303 0.89 31.08 -8.53
C GLU A 303 1.85 31.24 -7.33
N ALA A 304 2.96 30.51 -7.32
CA ALA A 304 4.00 30.58 -6.29
C ALA A 304 5.41 30.62 -6.90
N VAL A 305 6.36 31.24 -6.19
CA VAL A 305 7.73 31.44 -6.66
C VAL A 305 8.60 30.25 -6.25
N TYR A 306 9.22 29.60 -7.23
CA TYR A 306 10.10 28.45 -7.01
C TYR A 306 11.28 28.76 -6.07
N ASP A 307 11.93 29.90 -6.26
CA ASP A 307 13.11 30.29 -5.48
C ASP A 307 12.77 30.48 -3.99
N ASP A 308 11.62 31.06 -3.67
CA ASP A 308 11.15 31.23 -2.29
C ASP A 308 10.90 29.88 -1.62
N PHE A 309 10.26 28.95 -2.33
CA PHE A 309 10.00 27.60 -1.85
C PHE A 309 11.29 26.83 -1.53
N ILE A 310 12.25 26.83 -2.46
CA ILE A 310 13.54 26.14 -2.27
C ILE A 310 14.39 26.82 -1.18
N SER A 311 14.35 28.15 -1.07
CA SER A 311 15.01 28.87 0.00
C SER A 311 14.49 28.45 1.38
N GLY A 312 13.16 28.35 1.54
CA GLY A 312 12.52 27.85 2.76
C GLY A 312 12.93 26.42 3.13
N ILE A 313 12.94 25.50 2.15
CA ILE A 313 13.42 24.12 2.37
C ILE A 313 14.89 24.12 2.78
N THR A 314 15.73 24.92 2.12
CA THR A 314 17.16 25.00 2.42
C THR A 314 17.40 25.47 3.85
N GLY A 315 16.68 26.51 4.30
CA GLY A 315 16.74 26.99 5.68
C GLY A 315 16.32 25.92 6.69
N MET A 316 15.24 25.19 6.42
CA MET A 316 14.81 24.07 7.27
C MET A 316 15.88 22.97 7.36
N VAL A 317 16.47 22.58 6.24
CA VAL A 317 17.53 21.54 6.21
C VAL A 317 18.75 22.00 6.99
N GLN A 318 19.18 23.26 6.85
CA GLN A 318 20.28 23.83 7.62
C GLN A 318 19.99 23.77 9.13
N GLU A 319 18.77 24.11 9.54
CA GLU A 319 18.35 24.04 10.95
C GLU A 319 18.37 22.61 11.48
N LEU A 320 17.85 21.66 10.69
CA LEU A 320 17.86 20.24 11.03
C LEU A 320 19.28 19.72 11.20
N VAL A 321 20.18 20.03 10.26
CA VAL A 321 21.58 19.62 10.35
C VAL A 321 22.25 20.24 11.58
N ARG A 322 22.01 21.52 11.86
CA ARG A 322 22.57 22.20 13.04
C ARG A 322 22.07 21.57 14.35
N THR A 323 20.77 21.32 14.44
CA THR A 323 20.12 20.79 15.64
C THR A 323 20.48 19.33 15.91
N TYR A 324 20.49 18.51 14.86
CA TYR A 324 20.68 17.05 14.96
C TYR A 324 22.06 16.58 14.47
N HIS A 325 23.08 17.46 14.49
CA HIS A 325 24.45 17.14 14.06
C HIS A 325 25.10 16.03 14.91
N SER A 326 24.58 15.77 16.11
CA SER A 326 24.97 14.66 16.96
C SER A 326 23.73 13.89 17.41
N VAL A 327 23.76 12.57 17.18
CA VAL A 327 22.76 11.64 17.70
C VAL A 327 23.21 11.23 19.10
N SER A 328 22.33 11.35 20.08
CA SER A 328 22.62 10.97 21.47
C SER A 328 23.05 9.49 21.54
N ASP A 329 23.85 9.12 22.54
CA ASP A 329 24.21 7.72 22.73
C ASP A 329 22.99 6.85 23.09
N GLU A 330 21.94 7.45 23.65
CA GLU A 330 20.64 6.83 23.91
C GLU A 330 19.93 6.46 22.60
N ASP A 331 19.87 7.38 21.64
CA ASP A 331 19.28 7.15 20.32
C ASP A 331 20.10 6.15 19.48
N ARG A 332 21.43 6.17 19.58
CA ARG A 332 22.30 5.15 18.97
C ARG A 332 22.04 3.77 19.56
N ASN A 333 21.76 3.70 20.85
CA ASN A 333 21.48 2.45 21.55
C ASN A 333 20.12 1.83 21.15
N LEU A 334 19.16 2.63 20.67
CA LEU A 334 17.89 2.13 20.13
C LEU A 334 18.12 1.17 18.96
N PHE A 335 19.07 1.45 18.06
CA PHE A 335 19.40 0.56 16.93
C PHE A 335 20.40 -0.55 17.28
N SER A 336 21.04 -0.49 18.45
CA SER A 336 22.12 -1.39 18.87
C SER A 336 21.64 -2.64 19.64
N ARG A 337 20.33 -2.75 19.89
CA ARG A 337 19.68 -3.93 20.47
C ARG A 337 19.31 -4.93 19.37
N GLY A 338 20.32 -5.51 18.73
CA GLY A 338 20.18 -6.81 18.08
C GLY A 338 20.44 -7.91 19.11
N ASP A 339 19.76 -9.05 18.99
CA ASP A 339 20.00 -10.19 19.86
C ASP A 339 21.49 -10.53 19.92
N VAL A 340 22.01 -10.75 21.12
CA VAL A 340 23.40 -11.18 21.31
C VAL A 340 23.52 -12.61 20.80
N LEU A 341 24.22 -12.78 19.67
CA LEU A 341 24.40 -14.07 19.01
C LEU A 341 25.50 -14.93 19.68
N GLY A 342 26.36 -14.31 20.49
CA GLY A 342 27.44 -14.97 21.21
C GLY A 342 28.57 -14.00 21.55
N ARG A 343 29.68 -14.55 22.06
CA ARG A 343 30.89 -13.81 22.46
C ARG A 343 31.92 -13.81 21.35
N CYS A 344 32.50 -12.65 21.06
CA CYS A 344 33.52 -12.51 20.02
C CYS A 344 34.78 -13.26 20.43
N PRO A 345 35.31 -14.19 19.61
CA PRO A 345 36.47 -14.98 19.98
C PRO A 345 37.76 -14.13 20.07
N ASN A 346 37.80 -12.96 19.42
CA ASN A 346 38.99 -12.08 19.44
C ASN A 346 39.08 -11.23 20.72
N CYS A 347 37.97 -10.70 21.22
CA CYS A 347 37.99 -9.70 22.31
C CYS A 347 36.96 -9.95 23.43
N GLY A 348 36.16 -11.01 23.35
CA GLY A 348 35.10 -11.31 24.32
C GLY A 348 33.86 -10.42 24.26
N GLY A 349 33.86 -9.36 23.43
CA GLY A 349 32.70 -8.47 23.26
C GLY A 349 31.49 -9.16 22.63
N ASP A 350 30.30 -8.60 22.81
CA ASP A 350 29.06 -9.15 22.25
C ASP A 350 29.08 -9.13 20.71
N VAL A 351 28.62 -10.22 20.10
CA VAL A 351 28.38 -10.31 18.66
C VAL A 351 26.91 -10.09 18.37
N VAL A 352 26.62 -9.18 17.46
CA VAL A 352 25.25 -8.80 17.08
C VAL A 352 25.09 -8.80 15.57
N LYS A 353 23.84 -8.85 15.12
CA LYS A 353 23.45 -8.75 13.70
C LYS A 353 23.23 -7.29 13.32
N GLY A 354 23.93 -6.83 12.29
CA GLY A 354 23.71 -5.53 11.66
C GLY A 354 23.18 -5.67 10.23
N ILE A 355 22.92 -4.52 9.60
CA ILE A 355 22.39 -4.43 8.23
C ILE A 355 23.32 -5.05 7.17
N TYR A 356 24.64 -5.00 7.38
CA TYR A 356 25.64 -5.51 6.43
C TYR A 356 26.21 -6.89 6.80
N GLY A 357 25.64 -7.53 7.82
CA GLY A 357 26.11 -8.80 8.38
C GLY A 357 26.40 -8.70 9.87
N PHE A 358 27.11 -9.68 10.40
CA PHE A 358 27.41 -9.77 11.82
C PHE A 358 28.68 -9.00 12.18
N TYR A 359 28.69 -8.38 13.35
CA TYR A 359 29.84 -7.62 13.83
C TYR A 359 29.99 -7.71 15.35
N CYS A 360 31.20 -7.45 15.82
CA CYS A 360 31.50 -7.35 17.24
C CYS A 360 31.23 -5.92 17.73
N ARG A 361 30.48 -5.78 18.83
CA ARG A 361 30.12 -4.48 19.43
C ARG A 361 31.35 -3.63 19.79
N ASN A 362 32.45 -4.28 20.21
CA ASN A 362 33.73 -3.60 20.52
C ASN A 362 34.53 -3.18 19.27
N LYS A 363 34.01 -3.43 18.05
CA LYS A 363 34.66 -3.08 16.77
C LYS A 363 36.13 -3.54 16.65
N CYS A 364 36.45 -4.72 17.17
CA CYS A 364 37.81 -5.28 17.21
C CYS A 364 38.33 -5.83 15.86
N SER A 365 37.77 -5.39 14.72
CA SER A 365 38.16 -5.81 13.35
C SER A 365 38.07 -7.32 13.07
N MET A 366 37.28 -8.07 13.86
CA MET A 366 36.99 -9.48 13.58
C MET A 366 35.95 -9.61 12.47
N ASN A 367 36.27 -10.37 11.41
CA ASN A 367 35.33 -10.80 10.39
C ASN A 367 34.41 -11.89 10.96
N LEU A 368 33.14 -11.54 11.11
CA LEU A 368 32.06 -12.42 11.54
C LEU A 368 30.99 -12.60 10.45
N LYS A 369 31.16 -11.92 9.31
CA LYS A 369 30.18 -11.88 8.21
C LYS A 369 30.29 -13.10 7.30
N SER A 370 31.51 -13.55 7.02
CA SER A 370 31.75 -14.58 6.01
C SER A 370 32.85 -15.55 6.41
N ALA A 371 32.76 -16.76 5.88
CA ALA A 371 33.81 -17.77 5.95
C ALA A 371 34.11 -18.25 4.53
N MET A 372 35.40 -18.24 4.14
CA MET A 372 35.85 -18.67 2.80
C MET A 372 35.10 -17.96 1.65
N GLY A 373 34.77 -16.68 1.82
CA GLY A 373 34.06 -15.87 0.82
C GLY A 373 32.54 -16.09 0.78
N ILE A 374 31.99 -16.97 1.61
CA ILE A 374 30.55 -17.24 1.71
C ILE A 374 29.96 -16.52 2.92
N VAL A 375 28.86 -15.80 2.73
CA VAL A 375 28.13 -15.11 3.80
C VAL A 375 27.48 -16.16 4.70
N LEU A 376 27.67 -16.02 6.01
CA LEU A 376 27.12 -16.95 6.99
C LEU A 376 25.65 -16.65 7.28
N SER A 377 24.86 -17.68 7.54
CA SER A 377 23.55 -17.55 8.19
C SER A 377 23.71 -17.34 9.71
N GLU A 378 22.65 -16.87 10.36
CA GLU A 378 22.66 -16.64 11.81
C GLU A 378 22.90 -17.93 12.60
N ALA A 379 22.29 -19.05 12.19
CA ALA A 379 22.49 -20.35 12.80
C ALA A 379 23.94 -20.85 12.64
N GLN A 380 24.55 -20.64 11.46
CA GLN A 380 25.95 -21.00 11.24
C GLN A 380 26.87 -20.14 12.13
N LEU A 381 26.63 -18.84 12.26
CA LEU A 381 27.46 -18.01 13.12
C LEU A 381 27.34 -18.40 14.59
N LYS A 382 26.11 -18.62 15.11
CA LYS A 382 25.90 -19.11 16.49
C LYS A 382 26.69 -20.39 16.74
N ASN A 383 26.60 -21.35 15.82
CA ASN A 383 27.36 -22.59 15.91
C ASN A 383 28.88 -22.36 15.91
N LEU A 384 29.41 -21.45 15.08
CA LEU A 384 30.84 -21.12 15.10
C LEU A 384 31.28 -20.47 16.41
N LEU A 385 30.47 -19.57 16.98
CA LEU A 385 30.75 -18.91 18.25
C LEU A 385 30.72 -19.92 19.42
N ASP A 386 29.89 -20.95 19.33
CA ASP A 386 29.85 -22.09 20.25
C ASP A 386 30.99 -23.11 20.04
N GLY A 387 31.88 -22.88 19.07
CA GLY A 387 32.96 -23.82 18.73
C GLY A 387 32.52 -25.06 17.93
N LYS A 388 31.29 -25.08 17.40
CA LYS A 388 30.73 -26.20 16.64
C LYS A 388 31.11 -26.11 15.16
N ARG A 389 31.17 -27.27 14.51
CA ARG A 389 31.38 -27.36 13.05
C ARG A 389 30.15 -26.88 12.28
N ILE A 390 30.36 -26.23 11.14
CA ILE A 390 29.30 -25.80 10.22
C ILE A 390 29.52 -26.34 8.82
N LEU A 391 28.45 -26.62 8.08
CA LEU A 391 28.54 -26.92 6.65
C LEU A 391 28.49 -25.60 5.86
N VAL A 392 29.49 -25.36 5.04
CA VAL A 392 29.50 -24.24 4.08
C VAL A 392 29.47 -24.81 2.67
N LYS A 393 28.51 -24.35 1.88
CA LYS A 393 28.28 -24.79 0.51
C LYS A 393 28.78 -23.74 -0.49
N GLY A 394 29.23 -24.19 -1.66
CA GLY A 394 29.58 -23.29 -2.77
C GLY A 394 30.93 -22.57 -2.64
N ILE A 395 31.88 -23.10 -1.88
CA ILE A 395 33.23 -22.52 -1.74
C ILE A 395 33.96 -22.61 -3.08
N LYS A 396 34.50 -21.50 -3.58
CA LYS A 396 35.26 -21.48 -4.85
C LYS A 396 36.59 -22.22 -4.71
N LYS A 397 36.94 -23.02 -5.72
CA LYS A 397 38.26 -23.67 -5.80
C LYS A 397 39.35 -22.61 -6.03
N LYS A 398 40.52 -22.80 -5.41
CA LYS A 398 41.69 -21.92 -5.62
C LYS A 398 42.36 -22.12 -7.00
N LYS A 399 42.20 -23.30 -7.61
CA LYS A 399 42.71 -23.64 -8.94
C LYS A 399 41.63 -24.41 -9.71
N GLY A 400 41.36 -23.98 -10.94
CA GLY A 400 40.33 -24.53 -11.81
C GLY A 400 38.92 -24.00 -11.53
N ASP A 401 37.99 -24.34 -12.42
CA ASP A 401 36.59 -23.92 -12.31
C ASP A 401 35.76 -24.83 -11.38
N GLY A 402 34.76 -24.23 -10.75
CA GLY A 402 33.77 -24.90 -9.93
C GLY A 402 33.84 -24.59 -8.43
N THR A 403 32.89 -25.15 -7.69
CA THR A 403 32.73 -24.97 -6.24
C THR A 403 32.72 -26.31 -5.51
N PHE A 404 32.90 -26.28 -4.19
CA PHE A 404 32.78 -27.47 -3.33
C PHE A 404 32.11 -27.11 -2.00
N ASN A 405 31.64 -28.14 -1.29
CA ASN A 405 31.07 -28.01 0.04
C ASN A 405 32.06 -28.58 1.06
N ALA A 406 32.18 -27.94 2.22
CA ALA A 406 33.05 -28.42 3.29
C ALA A 406 32.46 -28.12 4.67
N TYR A 407 32.77 -28.98 5.62
CA TYR A 407 32.58 -28.69 7.02
C TYR A 407 33.76 -27.85 7.53
N LEU A 408 33.44 -26.70 8.12
CA LEU A 408 34.41 -25.81 8.75
C LEU A 408 34.28 -25.94 10.27
N THR A 409 35.38 -26.28 10.92
CA THR A 409 35.48 -26.35 12.39
C THR A 409 36.42 -25.23 12.85
N PRO A 410 36.00 -24.33 13.76
CA PRO A 410 36.86 -23.24 14.23
C PRO A 410 38.06 -23.81 15.01
N ASP A 411 39.26 -23.35 14.67
CA ASP A 411 40.55 -23.80 15.23
C ASP A 411 41.43 -22.60 15.63
N GLY A 412 40.79 -21.57 16.19
CA GLY A 412 41.43 -20.32 16.59
C GLY A 412 41.17 -19.15 15.63
N ILE A 413 42.05 -18.15 15.69
CA ILE A 413 41.93 -16.88 14.95
C ILE A 413 43.23 -16.62 14.20
N VAL A 414 43.13 -16.09 12.97
CA VAL A 414 44.29 -15.65 12.19
C VAL A 414 44.09 -14.22 11.72
N ASP A 415 45.19 -13.51 11.55
CA ASP A 415 45.19 -12.22 10.86
C ASP A 415 45.09 -12.43 9.34
N TYR A 416 44.44 -11.50 8.66
CA TYR A 416 44.41 -11.47 7.20
C TYR A 416 44.75 -10.06 6.71
N CYS A 417 45.35 -10.01 5.52
CA CYS A 417 45.57 -8.78 4.78
C CYS A 417 45.41 -9.07 3.28
N TYR A 418 44.66 -8.24 2.57
CA TYR A 418 44.56 -8.30 1.10
C TYR A 418 44.33 -6.91 0.51
N LYS A 419 44.75 -6.71 -0.75
CA LYS A 419 44.45 -5.51 -1.53
C LYS A 419 43.11 -5.66 -2.24
N LYS A 420 42.24 -4.65 -2.08
CA LYS A 420 41.02 -4.51 -2.85
C LYS A 420 41.34 -4.07 -4.28
N GLN A 421 40.37 -4.21 -5.19
CA GLN A 421 40.50 -3.83 -6.60
C GLN A 421 40.73 -2.32 -6.80
N ASP A 422 40.32 -1.49 -5.84
CA ASP A 422 40.54 -0.04 -5.82
C ASP A 422 41.93 0.36 -5.29
N GLY A 423 42.80 -0.60 -4.99
CA GLY A 423 44.15 -0.38 -4.47
C GLY A 423 44.24 -0.22 -2.94
N THR A 424 43.11 -0.18 -2.22
CA THR A 424 43.12 -0.06 -0.75
C THR A 424 43.46 -1.39 -0.06
N GLU A 425 44.25 -1.33 1.02
CA GLU A 425 44.59 -2.49 1.83
C GLU A 425 43.52 -2.74 2.90
N ALA A 426 43.04 -3.98 2.97
CA ALA A 426 42.10 -4.43 3.99
C ALA A 426 42.81 -5.43 4.91
N SER A 427 42.88 -5.10 6.19
CA SER A 427 43.44 -5.96 7.23
C SER A 427 42.41 -6.21 8.35
N GLY A 428 42.55 -7.34 9.03
CA GLY A 428 41.65 -7.71 10.13
C GLY A 428 41.92 -9.10 10.66
N LYS A 429 41.01 -9.60 11.49
CA LYS A 429 41.08 -10.96 12.05
C LYS A 429 39.93 -11.82 11.56
N GLN A 430 40.16 -13.11 11.38
CA GLN A 430 39.13 -14.05 10.97
C GLN A 430 39.31 -15.40 11.66
N PHE A 431 38.28 -16.23 11.64
CA PHE A 431 38.39 -17.61 12.13
C PHE A 431 39.44 -18.38 11.33
N LYS A 432 40.29 -19.11 12.06
CA LYS A 432 41.04 -20.23 11.52
C LYS A 432 40.09 -21.42 11.44
N PHE A 433 40.07 -22.13 10.31
CA PHE A 433 39.23 -23.30 10.15
C PHE A 433 40.06 -24.56 9.87
N LYS A 434 39.72 -25.64 10.57
CA LYS A 434 39.97 -27.01 10.09
C LYS A 434 38.85 -27.38 9.12
N MET A 435 39.22 -27.96 7.98
CA MET A 435 38.30 -28.17 6.87
C MET A 435 38.18 -29.66 6.57
N ASP A 436 36.97 -30.19 6.68
CA ASP A 436 36.64 -31.58 6.37
C ASP A 436 35.71 -31.63 5.17
N PHE A 437 36.04 -32.47 4.18
CA PHE A 437 35.21 -32.65 3.00
C PHE A 437 34.10 -33.67 3.28
N GLN A 438 32.93 -33.49 2.67
CA GLN A 438 31.94 -34.57 2.66
C GLN A 438 32.60 -35.80 2.02
N LYS A 439 32.67 -36.91 2.77
CA LYS A 439 33.01 -38.21 2.18
C LYS A 439 31.95 -38.50 1.13
N ASN A 440 32.37 -38.65 -0.13
CA ASN A 440 31.50 -39.14 -1.19
C ASN A 440 30.96 -40.50 -0.72
N LYS A 441 29.64 -40.63 -0.66
CA LYS A 441 28.97 -41.92 -0.63
C LYS A 441 28.89 -42.43 -2.06
#